data_AF-A0A368G0A0-F1
#
_entry.id   AF-A0A368G0A0-F1
#
_cell.length_a   1.000
_cell.length_b   1.000
_cell.length_c   1.000
_cell.angle_alpha   90.00
_cell.angle_beta   90.00
_cell.angle_gamma   90.00
#
_symmetry.space_group_name_H-M   'P 1'
#
loop_
_entity.id
_entity.type
_entity.pdbx_description
1 polymer ?
#
loop_
_entity_poly.entity_id
_entity_poly.type
_entity_poly.pdbx_seq_one_letter_code
_entity_poly.pdbx_strand_id
1 'polypeptide(L)' 'MLGRITHISVDESKQMLTPESSRAPTSAQLSRFGIKEEQPHYSTTPEIDASFPVVDFMKRRVR' A
#
# COMPACT_ATOMS: atom_id res chain seq x y z
N MET A 1 3.21 2.08 -4.78
CA MET A 1 4.61 1.60 -4.72
C MET A 1 4.76 0.77 -3.46
N LEU A 2 4.84 -0.56 -3.57
CA LEU A 2 5.12 -1.44 -2.42
C LEU A 2 6.61 -1.36 -2.09
N GLY A 3 6.94 -0.87 -0.89
CA GLY A 3 8.31 -0.92 -0.37
C GLY A 3 8.77 -2.37 -0.28
N ARG A 4 9.81 -2.75 -1.03
CA ARG A 4 10.36 -4.10 -1.01
C ARG A 4 11.20 -4.27 0.25
N ILE A 5 10.61 -4.80 1.31
CA ILE A 5 11.36 -5.29 2.47
C ILE A 5 11.93 -6.65 2.08
N THR A 6 13.19 -6.69 1.65
CA THR A 6 13.91 -7.94 1.40
C THR A 6 14.72 -8.29 2.63
N HIS A 7 14.34 -9.37 3.33
CA HIS A 7 15.20 -9.97 4.34
C HIS A 7 16.44 -10.55 3.64
N ILE A 8 17.62 -10.01 3.95
CA ILE A 8 18.88 -10.57 3.49
C ILE A 8 19.26 -11.67 4.49
N SER A 9 18.91 -12.91 4.19
CA SER A 9 19.45 -14.07 4.90
C SER A 9 20.75 -14.50 4.21
N VAL A 10 21.86 -14.46 4.93
CA VAL A 10 23.16 -14.93 4.45
C VAL A 10 23.43 -16.27 5.11
N ASP A 11 23.73 -17.31 4.33
CA ASP A 11 24.17 -18.60 4.88
C ASP A 11 25.66 -18.57 5.27
N GLU A 12 26.18 -19.65 5.86
CA GLU A 12 27.59 -19.75 6.26
C GLU A 12 28.59 -19.66 5.07
N SER A 13 28.11 -19.87 3.83
CA SER A 13 28.89 -19.77 2.60
C SER A 13 29.01 -18.34 2.06
N LYS A 14 28.42 -17.34 2.74
CA LYS A 14 28.38 -15.92 2.33
C LYS A 14 27.72 -15.70 0.97
N GLN A 15 26.94 -16.65 0.47
CA GLN A 15 26.19 -16.47 -0.76
C GLN A 15 24.95 -15.62 -0.48
N MET A 16 24.89 -14.46 -1.13
CA MET A 16 23.73 -13.57 -1.05
C MET A 16 22.66 -14.07 -2.00
N LEU A 17 21.58 -14.65 -1.46
CA LEU A 17 20.38 -14.95 -2.23
C LEU A 17 19.65 -13.64 -2.53
N THR A 18 19.97 -13.03 -3.67
CA THR A 18 19.17 -11.93 -4.19
C THR A 18 17.86 -12.49 -4.72
N PRO A 19 16.70 -11.93 -4.34
CA PRO A 19 15.44 -12.34 -4.93
C PRO A 19 15.50 -12.07 -6.44
N GLU A 20 15.34 -13.13 -7.22
CA GLU A 20 15.43 -13.09 -8.67
C GLU A 20 14.30 -12.18 -9.22
N SER A 21 14.67 -11.14 -9.97
CA SER A 21 13.70 -10.18 -10.53
C SER A 21 12.72 -10.78 -11.55
N SER A 22 13.01 -11.99 -12.05
CA SER A 22 12.29 -12.66 -13.14
C SER A 22 11.00 -13.37 -12.71
N ARG A 23 10.78 -13.55 -11.39
CA ARG A 23 9.69 -14.41 -10.86
C ARG A 23 8.69 -13.66 -9.99
N ALA A 24 8.26 -12.48 -10.40
CA ALA A 24 7.06 -11.91 -9.81
C ALA A 24 5.87 -12.84 -10.10
N PRO A 25 5.16 -13.34 -9.08
CA PRO A 25 4.01 -14.21 -9.30
C PRO A 25 2.91 -13.47 -10.06
N THR A 26 2.24 -14.16 -10.97
CA THR A 26 1.12 -13.58 -11.73
C THR A 26 -0.12 -13.45 -10.85
N SER A 27 -1.05 -12.57 -11.21
CA SER A 27 -2.34 -12.41 -10.51
C SER A 27 -3.11 -13.73 -10.41
N ALA A 28 -3.02 -14.58 -11.44
CA ALA A 28 -3.64 -15.91 -11.46
C ALA A 28 -2.97 -16.92 -10.51
N GLN A 29 -1.68 -16.75 -10.19
CA GLN A 29 -1.00 -17.58 -9.19
C GLN A 29 -1.33 -17.12 -7.78
N LEU A 30 -1.38 -15.81 -7.56
CA LEU A 30 -1.72 -15.20 -6.27
C LEU A 30 -3.16 -15.51 -5.84
N SER A 31 -4.12 -15.51 -6.78
CA SER A 31 -5.53 -15.80 -6.50
C SER A 31 -5.77 -17.21 -5.96
N ARG A 32 -4.92 -18.19 -6.34
CA ARG A 32 -4.98 -19.57 -5.81
C ARG A 32 -4.73 -19.64 -4.30
N PHE A 33 -3.98 -18.67 -3.77
CA PHE A 33 -3.67 -18.56 -2.35
C PHE A 33 -4.55 -17.51 -1.63
N GLY A 34 -5.60 -17.01 -2.30
CA GLY A 34 -6.48 -15.98 -1.75
C GLY A 34 -5.84 -14.59 -1.69
N ILE A 35 -4.65 -14.40 -2.26
CA ILE A 35 -3.97 -13.11 -2.33
C ILE A 35 -4.63 -12.30 -3.44
N LYS A 36 -5.21 -11.16 -3.07
CA LYS A 36 -5.89 -10.24 -3.98
C LYS A 36 -5.11 -8.92 -4.02
N GLU A 37 -5.28 -8.18 -5.11
CA GLU A 37 -4.74 -6.82 -5.18
C GLU A 37 -5.34 -5.97 -4.06
N GLU A 38 -4.47 -5.22 -3.38
CA GLU A 38 -4.88 -4.26 -2.37
C GLU A 38 -5.75 -3.19 -3.02
N GLN A 39 -6.91 -2.94 -2.42
CA GLN A 39 -7.76 -1.83 -2.82
C GLN A 39 -7.65 -0.73 -1.76
N PRO A 40 -7.63 0.54 -2.17
CA PRO A 40 -7.66 1.64 -1.22
C PRO A 40 -8.93 1.52 -0.36
N HIS A 41 -8.75 1.50 0.95
CA HIS A 41 -9.87 1.53 1.88
C HIS A 41 -10.28 2.99 2.10
N TYR A 42 -11.37 3.40 1.46
CA TYR A 42 -12.00 4.69 1.76
C TYR A 42 -13.01 4.49 2.88
N SER A 43 -12.88 5.28 3.96
CA SER A 43 -13.90 5.33 5.02
C SER A 43 -15.23 5.74 4.41
N THR A 44 -16.30 5.01 4.74
CA THR A 44 -17.68 5.36 4.36
C THR A 44 -18.18 6.58 5.13
N THR A 45 -17.62 6.83 6.30
CA THR A 45 -17.93 8.00 7.12
C THR A 45 -16.96 9.13 6.76
N PRO A 46 -17.45 10.29 6.31
CA PRO A 46 -16.59 11.44 6.07
C PRO A 46 -16.00 11.93 7.40
N GLU A 47 -14.67 12.02 7.46
CA GLU A 47 -13.96 12.55 8.64
C GLU A 47 -14.16 14.06 8.82
N ILE A 48 -14.44 14.75 7.72
CA ILE A 48 -14.67 16.20 7.66
C ILE A 48 -16.11 16.41 7.20
N ASP A 49 -16.94 16.91 8.11
CA ASP A 49 -18.31 17.30 7.80
C ASP A 49 -18.44 18.82 7.64
N ALA A 50 -19.67 19.30 7.41
CA ALA A 50 -19.95 20.73 7.22
C ALA A 50 -19.68 21.59 8.47
N SER A 51 -19.51 20.97 9.65
CA SER A 51 -19.23 21.66 10.92
C SER A 51 -17.73 21.77 11.21
N PHE A 52 -16.90 21.10 10.41
CA PHE A 52 -15.46 21.09 10.64
C PHE A 52 -14.85 22.50 10.45
N PRO A 53 -13.98 22.98 11.37
CA PRO A 53 -13.49 24.36 11.35
C PRO A 53 -12.82 24.81 10.03
N VAL A 54 -12.19 23.87 9.33
CA VAL A 54 -11.55 24.15 8.02
C VAL A 54 -12.59 24.47 6.95
N VAL A 55 -13.78 23.87 6.98
CA VAL A 55 -14.85 24.15 6.02
C VAL A 55 -15.34 25.59 6.18
N ASP A 56 -15.46 26.07 7.41
CA ASP A 56 -15.81 27.46 7.71
C ASP A 56 -14.71 28.43 7.26
N PHE A 57 -13.45 28.10 7.48
CA PHE A 57 -12.32 28.89 6.98
C PHE A 57 -12.31 29.00 5.45
N MET A 58 -12.56 27.89 4.75
CA MET A 58 -12.62 27.87 3.28
C MET A 58 -13.78 28.72 2.75
N LYS A 59 -14.98 28.63 3.35
CA LYS A 59 -16.13 29.46 2.97
C LYS A 59 -15.85 30.96 3.11
N ARG A 60 -15.11 31.36 4.14
CA ARG A 60 -14.77 32.78 4.39
C ARG A 60 -13.79 33.34 3.36
N ARG A 61 -12.90 32.52 2.81
CA ARG A 61 -11.90 32.94 1.82
C ARG A 61 -12.48 33.10 0.40
N VAL A 62 -13.66 32.54 0.15
CA VAL A 62 -14.36 32.63 -1.15
C VAL A 62 -15.21 33.92 -1.25
N ARG A 63 -15.32 34.70 -0.18
CA ARG A 63 -15.99 36.02 -0.18
C ARG A 63 -15.04 37.16 -0.45
#